data_AF-A0A158QCP7-F1
#
_entry.id   AF-A0A158QCP7-F1
#
_cell.length_a   1.000
_cell.length_b   1.000
_cell.length_c   1.000
_cell.angle_alpha   90.00
_cell.angle_beta   90.00
_cell.angle_gamma   90.00
#
_symmetry.space_group_name_H-M   'P 1'
#
loop_
_entity.id
_entity.type
_entity.pdbx_description
1 polymer ?
#
loop_
_entity_poly.entity_id
_entity_poly.type
_entity_poly.pdbx_seq_one_letter_code
_entity_poly.pdbx_strand_id
1 'polypeptide(L)'
;MIRPKPGIIFPEMVFAKMNEKLLNFLKCVANYTFYKLGLEICFCTTVIAACIRVDALSVLYLLLMLIFLFTHRRDICSRLWPAYMSLLGALLVIQYAACSQIPSILVESLPWDSTDNETIRLQQWLFLPSTSYQPDPRKLIVDFLQFMLVAAQWRVFKLEQRPDCESYGGGSNFPVLTDTLPGPNDRDFISTKESYLDYLRHAVFYWFYWLSLAIVFATGVSWITLFCLGYMILSFIYLWMGQNVMTRRRANLLAS
;
A
#
# COMPACT_ATOMS: atom_id res chain seq x y z
N MET A 1 -11.82 19.14 30.20
CA MET A 1 -11.95 18.43 28.91
C MET A 1 -10.55 18.06 28.42
N ILE A 2 -10.23 16.77 28.36
CA ILE A 2 -8.95 16.28 27.86
C ILE A 2 -8.98 16.41 26.33
N ARG A 3 -8.03 17.13 25.74
CA ARG A 3 -7.92 17.23 24.28
C ARG A 3 -7.66 15.84 23.70
N PRO A 4 -8.50 15.32 22.80
CA PRO A 4 -8.26 14.01 22.19
C PRO A 4 -6.90 14.02 21.47
N LYS A 5 -6.17 12.90 21.54
CA LYS A 5 -4.89 12.75 20.84
C LYS A 5 -5.13 13.01 19.33
N PRO A 6 -4.21 13.71 18.65
CA PRO A 6 -4.44 14.17 17.28
C PRO A 6 -4.61 12.98 16.32
N GLY A 7 -5.75 12.92 15.61
CA GLY A 7 -6.07 11.86 14.64
C GLY A 7 -7.01 10.77 15.17
N ILE A 8 -7.56 10.90 16.37
CA ILE A 8 -8.55 9.96 16.92
C ILE A 8 -9.94 10.59 16.86
N ILE A 9 -10.89 9.91 16.21
CA ILE A 9 -12.29 10.33 16.10
C ILE A 9 -13.05 9.98 17.39
N PHE A 10 -12.85 8.75 17.90
CA PHE A 10 -13.47 8.27 19.13
C PHE A 10 -12.43 8.05 20.24
N PRO A 11 -12.24 8.98 21.18
CA PRO A 11 -11.17 8.94 22.18
C PRO A 11 -11.34 7.84 23.24
N GLU A 12 -12.57 7.35 23.45
CA GLU A 12 -12.88 6.29 24.42
C GLU A 12 -12.47 4.88 23.95
N MET A 13 -12.09 4.76 22.68
CA MET A 13 -11.88 3.48 22.02
C MET A 13 -10.39 3.11 21.96
N VAL A 14 -10.04 2.11 22.77
CA VAL A 14 -8.73 1.47 22.84
C VAL A 14 -8.83 0.08 22.24
N PHE A 15 -7.76 -0.41 21.60
CA PHE A 15 -7.70 -1.75 21.01
C PHE A 15 -8.12 -2.88 21.98
N ALA A 16 -7.89 -2.71 23.28
CA ALA A 16 -8.34 -3.64 24.33
C ALA A 16 -9.86 -3.86 24.37
N LYS A 17 -10.67 -2.83 24.08
CA LYS A 17 -12.14 -2.90 24.06
C LYS A 17 -12.72 -3.39 22.73
N MET A 18 -11.86 -3.71 21.76
CA MET A 18 -12.25 -4.13 20.41
C MET A 18 -13.04 -5.45 20.43
N ASN A 19 -12.75 -6.34 21.38
CA ASN A 19 -13.25 -7.72 21.40
C ASN A 19 -14.65 -7.88 22.01
N GLU A 20 -15.25 -6.81 22.51
CA GLU A 20 -16.52 -6.88 23.25
C GLU A 20 -17.75 -6.85 22.33
N LYS A 21 -17.79 -5.94 21.35
CA LYS A 21 -18.95 -5.69 20.49
C LYS A 21 -18.53 -5.33 19.07
N LEU A 22 -19.36 -5.70 18.09
CA LEU A 22 -19.15 -5.34 16.68
C LEU A 22 -19.06 -3.83 16.45
N LEU A 23 -19.89 -3.05 17.15
CA LEU A 23 -19.85 -1.58 17.06
C LEU A 23 -18.53 -1.00 17.58
N ASN A 24 -17.98 -1.60 18.63
CA ASN A 24 -16.68 -1.20 19.19
C ASN A 24 -15.56 -1.51 18.20
N PHE A 25 -15.62 -2.66 17.54
CA PHE A 25 -14.72 -3.01 16.45
C PHE A 25 -14.77 -2.00 15.30
N LEU A 26 -15.96 -1.64 14.80
CA LEU A 26 -16.10 -0.66 13.71
C LEU A 26 -15.54 0.72 14.07
N LYS A 27 -15.76 1.19 15.31
CA LYS A 27 -15.17 2.44 15.80
C LYS A 27 -13.64 2.36 15.87
N CYS A 28 -13.08 1.22 16.29
CA CYS A 28 -11.64 1.00 16.30
C CYS A 28 -11.06 0.96 14.88
N VAL A 29 -11.74 0.32 13.93
CA VAL A 29 -11.37 0.32 12.50
C VAL A 29 -11.33 1.76 12.01
N ALA A 30 -12.41 2.53 12.16
CA ALA A 30 -12.46 3.93 11.73
C ALA A 30 -11.32 4.80 12.30
N ASN A 31 -10.90 4.56 13.54
CA ASN A 31 -9.79 5.29 14.17
C ASN A 31 -8.40 4.84 13.69
N TYR A 32 -8.19 3.54 13.50
CA TYR A 32 -6.84 2.95 13.39
C TYR A 32 -6.57 2.23 12.07
N THR A 33 -7.48 2.25 11.07
CA THR A 33 -7.26 1.62 9.75
C THR A 33 -5.96 2.10 9.13
N PHE A 34 -5.75 3.41 9.02
CA PHE A 34 -4.52 3.95 8.41
C PHE A 34 -3.28 3.70 9.28
N TYR A 35 -3.43 3.65 10.60
CA TYR A 35 -2.33 3.31 11.50
C TYR A 35 -1.86 1.86 11.34
N LYS A 36 -2.78 0.92 11.09
CA LYS A 36 -2.47 -0.50 10.91
C LYS A 36 -2.08 -0.87 9.47
N LEU A 37 -2.85 -0.38 8.49
CA LEU A 37 -2.77 -0.76 7.08
C LEU A 37 -2.18 0.33 6.18
N GLY A 38 -1.55 1.36 6.75
CA GLY A 38 -1.10 2.52 5.99
C GLY A 38 -0.04 2.22 4.93
N LEU A 39 0.85 1.25 5.18
CA LEU A 39 1.83 0.81 4.19
C LEU A 39 1.16 0.14 2.98
N GLU A 40 0.23 -0.77 3.25
CA GLU A 40 -0.51 -1.55 2.28
C GLU A 40 -1.37 -0.61 1.40
N ILE A 41 -2.02 0.37 2.03
CA ILE A 41 -2.77 1.43 1.32
C ILE A 41 -1.84 2.26 0.42
N CYS A 42 -0.63 2.58 0.87
CA CYS A 42 0.35 3.31 0.05
C CYS A 42 0.80 2.49 -1.17
N PHE A 43 1.03 1.18 -1.01
CA PHE A 43 1.39 0.29 -2.12
C PHE A 43 0.24 0.14 -3.12
N CYS A 44 -0.99 -0.12 -2.64
CA CYS A 44 -2.17 -0.17 -3.50
C CYS A 44 -2.35 1.14 -4.29
N THR A 45 -2.17 2.29 -3.63
CA THR A 45 -2.28 3.60 -4.31
C THR A 45 -1.19 3.77 -5.35
N THR A 46 0.04 3.35 -5.07
CA THR A 46 1.16 3.41 -6.03
C THR A 46 0.88 2.56 -7.27
N VAL A 47 0.30 1.37 -7.10
CA VAL A 47 -0.12 0.51 -8.23
C VAL A 47 -1.24 1.18 -9.03
N ILE A 48 -2.27 1.73 -8.36
CA ILE A 48 -3.36 2.45 -9.03
C ILE A 48 -2.83 3.65 -9.81
N ALA A 49 -1.94 4.44 -9.21
CA ALA A 49 -1.31 5.58 -9.86
C ALA A 49 -0.51 5.15 -11.09
N ALA A 50 0.23 4.05 -10.99
CA ALA A 50 0.96 3.51 -12.13
C ALA A 50 0.04 3.06 -13.27
N CYS A 51 -1.08 2.40 -12.96
CA CYS A 51 -2.07 1.96 -13.93
C CYS A 51 -2.78 3.13 -14.64
N ILE A 52 -3.02 4.25 -13.94
CA ILE A 52 -3.63 5.44 -14.54
C ILE A 52 -2.64 6.18 -15.44
N ARG A 53 -1.36 6.25 -15.04
CA ARG A 53 -0.36 7.08 -15.70
C ARG A 53 0.26 6.43 -16.94
N VAL A 54 0.67 5.16 -16.84
CA VAL A 54 1.30 4.36 -17.92
C VAL A 54 2.46 5.09 -18.65
N ASP A 55 3.24 5.90 -17.91
CA ASP A 55 4.39 6.67 -18.42
C ASP A 55 5.71 6.16 -17.79
N ALA A 56 6.86 6.68 -18.22
CA ALA A 56 8.17 6.34 -17.64
C ALA A 56 8.24 6.53 -16.11
N LEU A 57 7.56 7.56 -15.59
CA LEU A 57 7.48 7.84 -14.15
C LEU A 57 6.71 6.76 -13.38
N SER A 58 5.71 6.12 -14.01
CA SER A 58 5.00 5.01 -13.39
C SER A 58 5.91 3.80 -13.16
N VAL A 59 6.81 3.54 -14.10
CA VAL A 59 7.84 2.49 -13.98
C VAL A 59 8.77 2.80 -12.82
N LEU A 60 9.22 4.06 -12.70
CA LEU A 60 10.04 4.50 -11.57
C LEU A 60 9.32 4.29 -10.23
N TYR A 61 8.04 4.65 -10.12
CA TYR A 61 7.26 4.44 -8.89
C TYR A 61 7.14 2.96 -8.50
N LEU A 62 6.89 2.08 -9.48
CA LEU A 62 6.82 0.64 -9.25
C LEU A 62 8.18 0.06 -8.85
N LEU A 63 9.27 0.52 -9.44
CA LEU A 63 10.63 0.11 -9.06
C LEU A 63 10.97 0.54 -7.63
N LEU A 64 10.64 1.79 -7.26
CA LEU A 64 10.82 2.29 -5.90
C LEU A 64 9.98 1.47 -4.90
N MET A 65 8.72 1.18 -5.22
CA MET A 65 7.85 0.34 -4.41
C MET A 65 8.42 -1.07 -4.21
N LEU A 66 8.99 -1.66 -5.25
CA LEU A 66 9.57 -3.00 -5.22
C LEU A 66 10.78 -3.10 -4.26
N ILE A 67 11.58 -2.04 -4.13
CA ILE A 67 12.65 -1.97 -3.11
C ILE A 67 12.07 -2.10 -1.69
N PHE A 68 10.92 -1.47 -1.42
CA PHE A 68 10.23 -1.59 -0.14
C PHE A 68 9.59 -2.95 0.06
N LEU A 69 9.09 -3.58 -1.00
CA LEU A 69 8.51 -4.93 -0.92
C LEU A 69 9.56 -5.98 -0.54
N PHE A 70 10.77 -5.89 -1.11
CA PHE A 70 11.89 -6.77 -0.73
C PHE A 70 12.43 -6.48 0.67
N THR A 71 12.20 -5.27 1.18
CA THR A 71 12.59 -4.89 2.55
C THR A 71 11.46 -5.25 3.51
N HIS A 72 11.36 -6.53 3.91
CA HIS A 72 10.30 -7.01 4.80
C HIS A 72 10.33 -6.37 6.22
N ARG A 73 11.44 -5.73 6.62
CA ARG A 73 11.59 -5.13 7.95
C ARG A 73 11.05 -3.71 8.00
N ARG A 74 9.92 -3.52 8.71
CA ARG A 74 9.30 -2.20 8.96
C ARG A 74 10.29 -1.17 9.52
N ASP A 75 11.24 -1.60 10.35
CA ASP A 75 12.28 -0.71 10.90
C ASP A 75 13.14 -0.08 9.81
N ILE A 76 13.55 -0.88 8.82
CA ILE A 76 14.37 -0.41 7.69
C ILE A 76 13.51 0.47 6.78
N CYS A 77 12.27 0.05 6.50
CA CYS A 77 11.32 0.86 5.74
C CYS A 77 11.14 2.26 6.36
N SER A 78 10.99 2.34 7.68
CA SER A 78 10.84 3.62 8.39
C SER A 78 12.06 4.53 8.26
N ARG A 79 13.27 3.98 8.07
CA ARG A 79 14.50 4.75 7.87
C ARG A 79 14.67 5.24 6.44
N LEU A 80 14.23 4.45 5.45
CA LEU A 80 14.31 4.77 4.02
C LEU A 80 13.14 5.64 3.53
N TRP A 81 12.03 5.65 4.28
CA TRP A 81 10.84 6.43 3.95
C TRP A 81 11.03 7.94 3.73
N PRO A 82 11.88 8.69 4.48
CA PRO A 82 12.02 10.13 4.23
C PRO A 82 12.72 10.40 2.90
N ALA A 83 13.67 9.53 2.50
CA ALA A 83 14.33 9.64 1.21
C ALA A 83 13.32 9.41 0.07
N TYR A 84 12.46 8.39 0.20
CA TYR A 84 11.38 8.12 -0.74
C TYR A 84 10.36 9.27 -0.82
N MET A 85 9.90 9.78 0.32
CA MET A 85 9.00 10.93 0.39
C MET A 85 9.63 12.17 -0.27
N SER A 86 10.91 12.45 0.01
CA SER A 86 11.62 13.60 -0.57
C SER A 86 11.77 13.46 -2.08
N LEU A 87 12.10 12.25 -2.56
CA LEU A 87 12.19 11.95 -3.98
C LEU A 87 10.85 12.17 -4.70
N LEU A 88 9.75 11.64 -4.14
CA LEU A 88 8.41 11.87 -4.70
C LEU A 88 8.02 13.35 -4.68
N GLY A 89 8.34 14.07 -3.61
CA GLY A 89 8.10 15.51 -3.52
C GLY A 89 8.87 16.29 -4.58
N ALA A 90 10.14 15.97 -4.79
CA ALA A 90 10.96 16.59 -5.85
C ALA A 90 10.42 16.27 -7.25
N LEU A 91 10.04 15.01 -7.51
CA LEU A 91 9.43 14.60 -8.77
C LEU A 91 8.11 15.34 -9.03
N LEU A 92 7.28 15.52 -8.00
CA LEU A 92 6.02 16.27 -8.14
C LEU A 92 6.26 17.74 -8.53
N VAL A 93 7.26 18.39 -7.93
CA VAL A 93 7.64 19.78 -8.29
C VAL A 93 8.18 19.85 -9.72
N ILE A 94 9.03 18.89 -10.12
CA ILE A 94 9.56 18.82 -11.49
C ILE A 94 8.43 18.62 -12.50
N GLN A 95 7.48 17.72 -12.21
CA GLN A 95 6.34 17.49 -13.09
C GLN A 95 5.40 18.70 -13.15
N TYR A 96 5.18 19.37 -12.02
CA TYR A 96 4.41 20.61 -12.01
C TYR A 96 5.07 21.68 -12.88
N ALA A 97 6.39 21.83 -12.78
CA ALA A 97 7.16 22.74 -13.63
C ALA A 97 7.08 22.35 -15.11
N ALA A 98 7.07 21.05 -15.44
CA ALA A 98 6.91 20.55 -16.80
C ALA A 98 5.49 20.77 -17.37
N CYS A 99 4.45 20.73 -16.53
CA CYS A 99 3.08 21.09 -16.91
C CYS A 99 2.90 22.61 -17.03
N SER A 100 3.68 23.40 -16.29
CA SER A 100 3.68 24.85 -16.41
C SER A 100 4.25 25.23 -17.77
N GLN A 101 3.45 25.91 -18.59
CA GLN A 101 3.90 26.37 -19.89
C GLN A 101 5.13 27.26 -19.72
N ILE A 102 6.20 26.94 -20.43
CA ILE A 102 7.31 27.89 -20.63
C ILE A 102 6.71 29.03 -21.46
N PRO A 103 6.81 30.29 -21.03
CA PRO A 103 6.27 31.40 -21.80
C PRO A 103 6.84 31.34 -23.21
N SER A 104 5.98 31.29 -24.23
CA SER A 104 6.36 31.17 -25.65
C SER A 104 7.23 32.32 -26.16
N ILE A 105 7.43 33.35 -25.33
CA ILE A 105 8.28 34.51 -25.58
C ILE A 105 9.77 34.20 -25.26
N LEU A 106 10.05 33.17 -24.46
CA LEU A 106 11.38 32.89 -23.93
C LEU A 106 12.16 31.81 -24.70
N VAL A 107 11.45 30.89 -25.37
CA VAL A 107 12.04 29.74 -26.09
C VAL A 107 11.24 29.47 -27.37
N GLU A 108 11.92 29.48 -28.51
CA GLU A 108 11.32 29.20 -29.83
C GLU A 108 11.12 27.69 -30.05
N SER A 109 12.06 26.85 -29.58
CA SER A 109 11.96 25.38 -29.60
C SER A 109 12.85 24.76 -28.52
N LEU A 110 12.39 23.68 -27.87
CA LEU A 110 13.24 22.91 -26.93
C LEU A 110 14.17 21.97 -27.71
N PRO A 111 15.36 21.62 -27.16
CA PRO A 111 16.35 20.82 -27.88
C PRO A 111 15.91 19.37 -28.15
N TRP A 112 14.84 18.91 -27.48
CA TRP A 112 14.23 17.59 -27.68
C TRP A 112 12.88 17.66 -28.40
N ASP A 113 12.44 18.84 -28.85
CA ASP A 113 11.25 18.93 -29.71
C ASP A 113 11.62 18.38 -31.10
N SER A 114 10.77 17.49 -31.61
CA SER A 114 10.92 16.86 -32.93
C SER A 114 9.58 16.87 -33.66
N THR A 115 9.64 16.88 -34.99
CA THR A 115 8.47 16.74 -35.86
C THR A 115 8.10 15.28 -36.14
N ASP A 116 8.94 14.33 -35.75
CA ASP A 116 8.72 12.90 -35.99
C ASP A 116 7.70 12.33 -35.00
N ASN A 117 6.64 11.70 -35.52
CA ASN A 117 5.54 11.17 -34.69
C ASN A 117 6.00 10.16 -33.62
N GLU A 118 6.98 9.31 -33.92
CA GLU A 118 7.50 8.34 -32.96
C GLU A 118 8.29 9.01 -31.83
N THR A 119 9.06 10.05 -32.13
CA THR A 119 9.79 10.84 -31.13
C THR A 119 8.82 11.61 -30.24
N ILE A 120 7.74 12.15 -30.81
CA ILE A 120 6.68 12.83 -30.04
C ILE A 120 5.99 11.84 -29.08
N ARG A 121 5.68 10.61 -29.54
CA ARG A 121 5.10 9.56 -28.68
C ARG A 121 6.04 9.17 -27.54
N LEU A 122 7.33 9.01 -27.83
CA LEU A 122 8.34 8.74 -26.81
C LEU A 122 8.46 9.90 -25.81
N GLN A 123 8.42 11.14 -26.30
CA GLN A 123 8.44 12.35 -25.47
C GLN A 123 7.23 12.42 -24.53
N GLN A 124 6.04 12.11 -25.04
CA GLN A 124 4.81 12.01 -24.25
C GLN A 124 4.91 10.92 -23.18
N TRP A 125 5.42 9.74 -23.53
CA TRP A 125 5.62 8.64 -22.58
C TRP A 125 6.68 8.95 -21.52
N LEU A 126 7.73 9.70 -21.87
CA LEU A 126 8.75 10.16 -20.93
C LEU A 126 8.27 11.34 -20.06
N PHE A 127 7.10 11.91 -20.38
CA PHE A 127 6.52 13.08 -19.70
C PHE A 127 7.44 14.32 -19.79
N LEU A 128 8.08 14.53 -20.95
CA LEU A 128 8.91 15.72 -21.18
C LEU A 128 8.03 16.92 -21.56
N PRO A 129 8.38 18.14 -21.11
CA PRO A 129 7.71 19.35 -21.57
C PRO A 129 7.96 19.55 -23.07
N SER A 130 6.96 20.06 -23.79
CA SER A 130 7.06 20.42 -25.20
C SER A 130 6.44 21.79 -25.42
N THR A 131 6.90 22.50 -26.46
CA THR A 131 6.23 23.71 -26.95
C THR A 131 4.93 23.40 -27.70
N SER A 132 4.84 22.23 -28.33
CA SER A 132 3.69 21.85 -29.18
C SER A 132 2.58 21.12 -28.42
N TYR A 133 2.92 20.38 -27.36
CA TYR A 133 1.97 19.55 -26.61
C TYR A 133 2.09 19.79 -25.10
N GLN A 134 0.95 19.91 -24.43
CA GLN A 134 0.87 20.12 -22.99
C GLN A 134 0.56 18.79 -22.28
N PRO A 135 1.39 18.38 -21.30
CA PRO A 135 1.11 17.20 -20.49
C PRO A 135 -0.20 17.35 -19.70
N ASP A 136 -1.01 16.30 -19.63
CA ASP A 136 -2.31 16.35 -18.94
C ASP A 136 -2.14 16.61 -17.43
N PRO A 137 -2.66 17.74 -16.90
CA PRO A 137 -2.55 18.08 -15.48
C PRO A 137 -3.34 17.13 -14.57
N ARG A 138 -4.29 16.35 -15.09
CA ARG A 138 -5.07 15.37 -14.30
C ARG A 138 -4.17 14.29 -13.71
N LYS A 139 -3.10 13.90 -14.42
CA LYS A 139 -2.10 12.93 -13.95
C LYS A 139 -1.43 13.41 -12.66
N LEU A 140 -1.24 14.73 -12.50
CA LEU A 140 -0.65 15.34 -11.31
C LEU A 140 -1.50 15.20 -10.05
N ILE A 141 -2.82 15.14 -10.19
CA ILE A 141 -3.75 14.97 -9.06
C ILE A 141 -3.53 13.61 -8.40
N VAL A 142 -3.34 12.56 -9.20
CA VAL A 142 -3.10 11.20 -8.73
C VAL A 142 -1.77 11.11 -7.99
N ASP A 143 -0.72 11.72 -8.55
CA ASP A 143 0.60 11.79 -7.91
C ASP A 143 0.57 12.59 -6.60
N PHE A 144 -0.20 13.67 -6.54
CA PHE A 144 -0.41 14.44 -5.31
C PHE A 144 -1.13 13.60 -4.24
N LEU A 145 -2.17 12.85 -4.60
CA LEU A 145 -2.86 11.95 -3.68
C LEU A 145 -1.94 10.85 -3.16
N GLN A 146 -1.12 10.26 -4.04
CA GLN A 146 -0.09 9.29 -3.64
C GLN A 146 0.91 9.92 -2.65
N PHE A 147 1.43 11.11 -2.96
CA PHE A 147 2.35 11.83 -2.06
C PHE A 147 1.72 12.13 -0.69
N MET A 148 0.46 12.55 -0.66
CA MET A 148 -0.28 12.81 0.58
C MET A 148 -0.39 11.56 1.47
N LEU A 149 -0.66 10.39 0.88
CA LEU A 149 -0.70 9.13 1.63
C LEU A 149 0.69 8.72 2.12
N VAL A 150 1.73 8.88 1.31
CA VAL A 150 3.13 8.64 1.72
C VAL A 150 3.54 9.57 2.87
N ALA A 151 3.12 10.84 2.83
CA ALA A 151 3.33 11.81 3.91
C ALA A 151 2.57 11.45 5.19
N ALA A 152 1.33 10.98 5.05
CA ALA A 152 0.56 10.47 6.18
C ALA A 152 1.23 9.24 6.80
N GLN A 153 1.75 8.33 5.97
CA GLN A 153 2.45 7.13 6.43
C GLN A 153 3.79 7.46 7.13
N TRP A 154 4.49 8.49 6.67
CA TRP A 154 5.67 9.02 7.37
C TRP A 154 5.34 9.46 8.79
N ARG A 155 4.18 10.10 9.00
CA ARG A 155 3.70 10.48 10.32
C ARG A 155 3.41 9.26 11.19
N VAL A 156 2.87 8.18 10.62
CA VAL A 156 2.65 6.91 11.33
C VAL A 156 3.98 6.30 11.76
N PHE A 157 4.99 6.26 10.90
CA PHE A 157 6.32 5.77 11.28
C PHE A 157 6.96 6.59 12.40
N LYS A 158 6.83 7.91 12.36
CA LYS A 158 7.30 8.78 13.46
C LYS A 158 6.55 8.53 14.76
N LEU A 159 5.30 8.07 14.70
CA LEU A 159 4.52 7.72 15.88
C LEU A 159 4.97 6.37 16.45
N GLU A 160 5.22 5.38 15.59
CA GLU A 160 5.73 4.05 15.96
C GLU A 160 7.12 4.13 16.63
N GLN A 161 7.97 5.07 16.21
CA GLN A 161 9.32 5.26 16.78
C GLN A 161 9.34 5.98 18.14
N ARG A 162 8.20 6.49 18.63
CA ARG A 162 8.17 7.18 19.95
C ARG A 162 8.30 6.16 21.08
N PRO A 163 9.00 6.49 22.18
CA PRO A 163 9.06 5.64 23.36
C PRO A 163 7.67 5.41 23.98
N ASP A 164 6.75 6.36 23.80
CA ASP A 164 5.36 6.25 24.26
C ASP A 164 4.44 5.45 23.30
N CYS A 165 4.98 4.76 22.30
CA CYS A 165 4.20 4.03 21.29
C CYS A 165 3.26 2.98 21.94
N GLU A 166 3.71 2.30 23.00
CA GLU A 166 2.88 1.34 23.75
C GLU A 166 1.66 1.99 24.42
N SER A 167 1.70 3.30 24.69
CA SER A 167 0.56 4.07 25.22
C SER A 167 -0.41 4.54 24.13
N TYR A 168 -0.09 4.28 22.86
CA TYR A 168 -0.97 4.60 21.75
C TYR A 168 -2.07 3.55 21.64
N GLY A 169 -3.33 3.99 21.65
CA GLY A 169 -4.50 3.10 21.75
C GLY A 169 -4.68 2.12 20.58
N GLY A 170 -3.87 2.24 19.52
CA GLY A 170 -3.82 1.33 18.36
C GLY A 170 -2.90 0.11 18.55
N GLY A 171 -2.13 0.03 19.64
CA GLY A 171 -1.24 -1.11 19.95
C GLY A 171 -0.01 -1.24 19.04
N SER A 172 0.76 -2.30 19.26
CA SER A 172 2.01 -2.57 18.54
C SER A 172 1.80 -2.96 17.07
N ASN A 173 2.69 -2.48 16.20
CA ASN A 173 2.75 -2.77 14.75
C ASN A 173 3.96 -3.64 14.37
N PHE A 174 4.72 -4.12 15.35
CA PHE A 174 5.86 -4.99 15.09
C PHE A 174 5.39 -6.38 14.64
N PRO A 175 6.00 -6.98 13.60
CA PRO A 175 5.59 -8.28 13.11
C PRO A 175 5.87 -9.35 14.18
N VAL A 176 4.84 -10.12 14.53
CA VAL A 176 4.96 -11.24 15.46
C VAL A 176 5.50 -12.45 14.68
N LEU A 177 6.82 -12.54 14.61
CA LEU A 177 7.54 -13.60 13.88
C LEU A 177 7.73 -14.88 14.71
N THR A 178 7.51 -14.79 16.02
CA THR A 178 7.64 -15.93 16.93
C THR A 178 6.31 -16.64 17.04
N ASP A 179 6.34 -17.97 16.88
CA ASP A 179 5.19 -18.84 17.16
C ASP A 179 5.02 -18.97 18.69
N THR A 180 4.57 -17.90 19.34
CA THR A 180 4.24 -17.93 20.76
C THR A 180 2.96 -18.70 20.97
N LEU A 181 2.96 -19.62 21.95
CA LEU A 181 1.74 -20.29 22.37
C LEU A 181 0.71 -19.25 22.84
N PRO A 182 -0.58 -19.42 22.51
CA PRO A 182 -1.62 -18.51 22.97
C PRO A 182 -1.64 -18.43 24.49
N GLY A 183 -1.76 -17.21 25.01
CA GLY A 183 -1.86 -16.99 26.45
C GLY A 183 -3.22 -17.41 26.99
N PRO A 184 -3.36 -17.63 28.31
CA PRO A 184 -4.63 -18.02 28.93
C PRO A 184 -5.75 -16.98 28.78
N ASN A 185 -5.42 -15.74 28.44
CA ASN A 185 -6.38 -14.65 28.20
C ASN A 185 -6.72 -14.42 26.73
N ASP A 186 -6.08 -15.15 25.80
CA ASP A 186 -6.37 -15.03 24.38
C ASP A 186 -7.67 -15.77 24.07
N ARG A 187 -8.68 -15.02 23.61
CA ARG A 187 -9.97 -15.61 23.23
C ARG A 187 -9.83 -16.43 21.95
N ASP A 188 -10.19 -17.71 22.04
CA ASP A 188 -10.33 -18.58 20.88
C ASP A 188 -11.61 -18.25 20.12
N PHE A 189 -11.46 -17.73 18.90
CA PHE A 189 -12.54 -17.38 17.99
C PHE A 189 -12.81 -18.46 16.92
N ILE A 190 -12.06 -19.56 16.93
CA ILE A 190 -12.18 -20.66 15.96
C ILE A 190 -13.10 -21.75 16.52
N SER A 191 -12.81 -22.24 17.73
CA SER A 191 -13.58 -23.33 18.35
C SER A 191 -14.86 -22.82 19.03
N THR A 192 -14.78 -21.69 19.72
CA THR A 192 -15.89 -21.15 20.52
C THR A 192 -16.44 -19.87 19.90
N LYS A 193 -17.55 -19.96 19.16
CA LYS A 193 -18.17 -18.82 18.47
C LYS A 193 -19.33 -18.27 19.30
N GLU A 194 -19.04 -17.34 20.19
CA GLU A 194 -20.07 -16.76 21.09
C GLU A 194 -20.60 -15.42 20.58
N SER A 195 -19.82 -14.67 19.80
CA SER A 195 -20.18 -13.34 19.31
C SER A 195 -20.25 -13.26 17.78
N TYR A 196 -21.10 -12.37 17.24
CA TYR A 196 -21.11 -12.02 15.81
C TYR A 196 -19.73 -11.59 15.30
N LEU A 197 -18.92 -11.00 16.18
CA LEU A 197 -17.56 -10.61 15.87
C LEU A 197 -16.65 -11.82 15.60
N ASP A 198 -16.87 -12.94 16.31
CA ASP A 198 -16.09 -14.17 16.13
C ASP A 198 -16.46 -14.87 14.81
N TYR A 199 -17.74 -14.82 14.41
CA TYR A 199 -18.16 -15.25 13.08
C TYR A 199 -17.49 -14.42 11.96
N LEU A 200 -17.42 -13.10 12.11
CA LEU A 200 -16.74 -12.23 11.14
C LEU A 200 -15.24 -12.55 11.06
N ARG A 201 -14.58 -12.72 12.21
CA ARG A 201 -13.16 -13.10 12.26
C ARG A 201 -12.90 -14.43 11.60
N HIS A 202 -13.70 -15.44 11.93
CA HIS A 202 -13.58 -16.75 11.32
C HIS A 202 -13.81 -16.67 9.80
N ALA A 203 -14.80 -15.91 9.35
CA ALA A 203 -15.05 -15.68 7.93
C ALA A 203 -13.81 -15.07 7.24
N VAL A 204 -13.25 -14.00 7.81
CA VAL A 204 -12.07 -13.33 7.25
C VAL A 204 -10.84 -14.25 7.30
N PHE A 205 -10.43 -14.74 8.47
CA PHE A 205 -9.17 -15.48 8.59
C PHE A 205 -9.18 -16.85 7.89
N TYR A 206 -10.31 -17.55 7.87
CA TYR A 206 -10.38 -18.87 7.25
C TYR A 206 -10.62 -18.80 5.73
N TRP A 207 -11.56 -17.96 5.27
CA TRP A 207 -11.94 -17.94 3.86
C TRP A 207 -11.07 -17.05 2.99
N PHE A 208 -10.39 -16.05 3.55
CA PHE A 208 -9.60 -15.09 2.74
C PHE A 208 -8.45 -15.77 1.99
N TYR A 209 -7.87 -16.85 2.53
CA TYR A 209 -6.90 -17.68 1.80
C TYR A 209 -7.51 -18.23 0.51
N TRP A 210 -8.63 -18.95 0.61
CA TRP A 210 -9.31 -19.55 -0.53
C TRP A 210 -9.82 -18.51 -1.52
N LEU A 211 -10.31 -17.38 -1.01
CA LEU A 211 -10.75 -16.24 -1.83
C LEU A 211 -9.58 -15.65 -2.62
N SER A 212 -8.43 -15.41 -1.99
CA SER A 212 -7.24 -14.87 -2.67
C SER A 212 -6.75 -15.81 -3.77
N LEU A 213 -6.74 -17.12 -3.51
CA LEU A 213 -6.39 -18.13 -4.48
C LEU A 213 -7.37 -18.15 -5.67
N ALA A 214 -8.67 -18.04 -5.40
CA ALA A 214 -9.70 -17.93 -6.44
C ALA A 214 -9.54 -16.67 -7.30
N ILE A 215 -9.19 -15.53 -6.70
CA ILE A 215 -8.92 -14.27 -7.43
C ILE A 215 -7.69 -14.44 -8.33
N VAL A 216 -6.58 -14.99 -7.81
CA VAL A 216 -5.36 -15.22 -8.62
C VAL A 216 -5.67 -16.18 -9.78
N PHE A 217 -6.42 -17.25 -9.53
CA PHE A 217 -6.88 -18.16 -10.57
C PHE A 217 -7.72 -17.45 -11.64
N ALA A 218 -8.70 -16.65 -11.24
CA ALA A 218 -9.55 -15.89 -12.16
C ALA A 218 -8.74 -14.90 -13.00
N THR A 219 -7.76 -14.20 -12.40
CA THR A 219 -6.86 -13.31 -13.15
C THR A 219 -5.95 -14.06 -14.12
N GLY A 220 -5.55 -15.29 -13.80
CA GLY A 220 -4.79 -16.17 -14.68
C GLY A 220 -5.60 -16.65 -15.90
N VAL A 221 -6.90 -16.84 -15.77
CA VAL A 221 -7.78 -17.30 -16.87
C VAL A 221 -8.23 -16.15 -17.78
N SER A 222 -8.25 -14.92 -17.27
CA SER A 222 -8.85 -13.76 -17.95
C SER A 222 -8.15 -13.34 -19.26
N TRP A 223 -6.83 -13.54 -19.38
CA TRP A 223 -6.04 -13.11 -20.54
C TRP A 223 -5.06 -14.18 -21.01
N ILE A 224 -4.77 -14.21 -22.31
CA ILE A 224 -3.79 -15.14 -22.90
C ILE A 224 -2.44 -14.44 -22.98
N THR A 225 -1.71 -14.40 -21.86
CA THR A 225 -0.33 -13.87 -21.78
C THR A 225 0.59 -14.84 -21.03
N LEU A 226 1.91 -14.70 -21.24
CA LEU A 226 2.90 -15.50 -20.49
C LEU A 226 2.77 -15.31 -18.97
N PHE A 227 2.47 -14.09 -18.52
CA PHE A 227 2.25 -13.79 -17.10
C PHE A 227 1.02 -14.50 -16.54
N CYS A 228 -0.05 -14.60 -17.32
CA CYS A 228 -1.27 -15.33 -16.95
C CYS A 228 -1.02 -16.82 -16.75
N LEU A 229 -0.20 -17.44 -17.61
CA LEU A 229 0.25 -18.83 -17.43
C LEU A 229 1.00 -19.00 -16.10
N GLY A 230 1.86 -18.04 -15.73
CA GLY A 230 2.53 -18.02 -14.42
C GLY A 230 1.55 -18.00 -13.25
N TYR A 231 0.55 -17.11 -13.28
CA TYR A 231 -0.48 -17.05 -12.24
C TYR A 231 -1.29 -18.35 -12.13
N MET A 232 -1.59 -18.99 -13.26
CA MET A 232 -2.29 -20.29 -13.28
C MET A 232 -1.46 -21.40 -12.64
N ILE A 233 -0.18 -21.54 -13.04
CA ILE A 233 0.72 -22.55 -12.46
C ILE A 233 0.85 -22.35 -10.95
N LEU A 234 1.09 -21.12 -10.52
CA LEU A 234 1.21 -20.78 -9.10
C LEU A 234 -0.08 -21.13 -8.34
N SER A 235 -1.23 -20.79 -8.89
CA SER A 235 -2.53 -21.13 -8.30
C SER A 235 -2.73 -22.64 -8.15
N PHE A 236 -2.35 -23.45 -9.15
CA PHE A 236 -2.45 -24.90 -9.05
C PHE A 236 -1.49 -25.49 -8.01
N ILE A 237 -0.28 -24.95 -7.89
CA ILE A 237 0.68 -25.37 -6.86
C ILE A 237 0.11 -25.11 -5.46
N TYR A 238 -0.42 -23.91 -5.21
CA TYR A 238 -1.01 -23.57 -3.91
C TYR A 238 -2.31 -24.33 -3.62
N LEU A 239 -3.11 -24.63 -4.66
CA LEU A 239 -4.30 -25.47 -4.54
C LEU A 239 -3.94 -26.91 -4.18
N TRP A 240 -2.93 -27.48 -4.86
CA TRP A 240 -2.42 -28.83 -4.60
C TRP A 240 -1.86 -28.95 -3.18
N MET A 241 -1.12 -27.94 -2.74
CA MET A 241 -0.55 -27.92 -1.40
C MET A 241 -1.61 -27.65 -0.32
N GLY A 242 -2.70 -26.96 -0.65
CA GLY A 242 -3.92 -26.85 0.15
C GLY A 242 -3.66 -26.38 1.58
N GLN A 243 -4.17 -27.14 2.55
CA GLN A 243 -4.03 -26.83 3.98
C GLN A 243 -2.62 -27.06 4.53
N ASN A 244 -1.74 -27.79 3.82
CA ASN A 244 -0.36 -28.01 4.29
C ASN A 244 0.47 -26.72 4.28
N VAL A 245 0.04 -25.68 3.54
CA VAL A 245 0.64 -24.35 3.62
C VAL A 245 0.35 -23.71 4.97
N MET A 246 -0.88 -23.84 5.47
CA MET A 246 -1.33 -23.21 6.72
C MET A 246 -0.65 -23.80 7.96
N THR A 247 -0.17 -25.04 7.89
CA THR A 247 0.50 -25.73 9.00
C THR A 247 2.01 -25.46 9.06
N ARG A 248 2.59 -24.80 8.06
CA ARG A 248 4.01 -24.41 8.08
C ARG A 248 4.26 -23.26 9.06
N ARG A 249 5.44 -23.25 9.67
CA ARG A 249 5.88 -22.15 10.54
C ARG A 249 5.90 -20.82 9.79
N ARG A 250 5.51 -19.75 10.48
CA ARG A 250 5.38 -18.39 9.92
C ARG A 250 6.68 -17.89 9.28
N ALA A 251 7.83 -18.17 9.90
CA ALA A 251 9.14 -17.78 9.36
C ALA A 251 9.45 -18.43 8.00
N ASN A 252 8.99 -19.66 7.77
CA ASN A 252 9.24 -20.39 6.53
C ASN A 252 8.25 -19.98 5.41
N LEU A 253 7.10 -19.43 5.78
CA LEU A 253 6.13 -18.89 4.81
C LEU A 253 6.55 -17.53 4.26
N LEU A 254 7.23 -16.71 5.06
CA LEU A 254 7.71 -15.39 4.65
C LEU A 254 9.07 -15.41 3.94
N ALA A 255 9.80 -16.52 4.05
CA ALA A 255 11.11 -16.72 3.41
C ALA A 255 11.05 -17.49 2.08
N SER A 256 9.88 -18.02 1.72
CA SER A 256 9.62 -18.74 0.46
C SER A 256 8.98 -17.81 -0.58
#